data_AF-A0A367RJ27-F1
#
_entry.id   AF-A0A367RJ27-F1
#
_cell.length_a   1.000
_cell.length_b   1.000
_cell.length_c   1.000
_cell.angle_alpha   90.00
_cell.angle_beta   90.00
_cell.angle_gamma   90.00
#
_symmetry.space_group_name_H-M   'P 1'
#
loop_
_entity.id
_entity.type
_entity.pdbx_description
1 polymer ?
#
loop_
_entity_poly.entity_id
_entity_poly.type
_entity_poly.pdbx_seq_one_letter_code
_entity_poly.pdbx_strand_id
1 'polypeptide(L)' 'MTPEQKQALQEHIQAMAKILYEDTSKEKLTNLAGIEEAVRSQMQKHVMPEVGVFLSKRLQGQAQDTNDGSKAS' A
#
# COMPACT_ATOMS: atom_id res chain seq x y z
N MET A 1 8.25 -10.86 9.06
CA MET A 1 7.06 -10.49 9.84
C MET A 1 6.88 -11.46 10.97
N THR A 2 6.78 -10.96 12.21
CA THR A 2 6.37 -11.76 13.36
C THR A 2 4.90 -12.22 13.22
N PRO A 3 4.43 -13.20 14.00
CA PRO A 3 3.02 -13.59 14.01
C PRO A 3 2.07 -12.40 14.24
N GLU A 4 2.42 -11.51 15.16
CA GLU A 4 1.64 -10.31 15.50
C GLU A 4 1.60 -9.35 14.31
N GLN A 5 2.73 -9.15 13.62
CA GLN A 5 2.78 -8.33 12.42
C GLN A 5 1.93 -8.91 11.28
N LYS A 6 1.90 -10.25 11.14
CA LYS A 6 1.06 -10.91 10.12
C LYS A 6 -0.43 -10.73 10.44
N GLN A 7 -0.81 -10.88 11.70
CA GLN A 7 -2.19 -10.68 12.14
C GLN A 7 -2.63 -9.23 11.91
N ALA A 8 -1.82 -8.27 12.35
CA ALA A 8 -2.08 -6.86 12.10
C ALA A 8 -2.23 -6.61 10.60
N LEU A 9 -1.29 -7.06 9.76
CA LEU A 9 -1.40 -6.88 8.31
C LEU A 9 -2.71 -7.46 7.76
N GLN A 10 -3.13 -8.65 8.19
CA GLN A 10 -4.36 -9.28 7.74
C GLN A 10 -5.61 -8.47 8.12
N GLU A 11 -5.66 -7.91 9.34
CA GLU A 11 -6.75 -7.05 9.79
C GLU A 11 -6.86 -5.79 8.92
N HIS A 12 -5.72 -5.16 8.60
CA HIS A 12 -5.68 -4.00 7.71
C HIS A 12 -6.11 -4.36 6.28
N ILE A 13 -5.67 -5.51 5.76
CA ILE A 13 -6.08 -5.99 4.43
C ILE A 13 -7.58 -6.22 4.38
N GLN A 14 -8.18 -6.84 5.40
CA GLN A 14 -9.62 -7.08 5.44
C GLN A 14 -10.43 -5.79 5.49
N ALA A 15 -10.01 -4.83 6.33
CA ALA A 15 -10.64 -3.52 6.40
C ALA A 15 -10.57 -2.78 5.06
N MET A 16 -9.39 -2.77 4.43
CA MET A 16 -9.17 -2.19 3.11
C MET A 16 -10.01 -2.89 2.03
N ALA A 17 -10.04 -4.22 2.01
CA ALA A 17 -10.81 -4.99 1.02
C ALA A 17 -12.31 -4.68 1.08
N LYS A 18 -12.87 -4.50 2.29
CA LYS A 18 -14.27 -4.12 2.45
C LYS A 18 -14.57 -2.76 1.81
N ILE A 19 -13.73 -1.76 2.08
CA ILE A 19 -13.89 -0.40 1.54
C ILE A 19 -13.77 -0.42 0.01
N LEU A 20 -12.73 -1.07 -0.53
CA LEU A 20 -12.50 -1.13 -1.98
C LEU A 20 -13.59 -1.93 -2.71
N TYR A 21 -14.16 -2.95 -2.07
CA TYR A 21 -15.32 -3.68 -2.61
C TYR A 21 -16.56 -2.79 -2.71
N GLU A 22 -16.84 -1.97 -1.69
CA GLU A 22 -17.96 -1.02 -1.68
C GLU A 22 -17.83 0.07 -2.77
N ASP A 23 -16.60 0.49 -3.10
CA ASP A 23 -16.29 1.44 -4.20
C ASP A 23 -16.22 0.77 -5.59
N THR A 24 -16.34 -0.55 -5.67
CA THR A 24 -16.21 -1.28 -6.95
C THR A 24 -17.57 -1.55 -7.58
N SER A 25 -17.70 -1.27 -8.89
CA SER A 25 -18.90 -1.64 -9.65
C SER A 25 -19.09 -3.15 -9.67
N LYS A 26 -20.26 -3.60 -9.19
CA LYS A 26 -20.60 -5.03 -9.12
C LYS A 26 -20.69 -5.71 -10.49
N GLU A 27 -20.90 -4.94 -11.56
CA GLU A 27 -20.91 -5.43 -12.94
C GLU A 27 -19.56 -6.05 -13.33
N LYS A 28 -18.46 -5.55 -12.76
CA LYS A 28 -17.11 -6.08 -12.98
C LYS A 28 -16.83 -7.36 -12.18
N LEU A 29 -17.63 -7.69 -11.16
CA LEU A 29 -17.37 -8.81 -10.26
C LEU A 29 -18.09 -10.11 -10.65
N THR A 30 -18.26 -10.33 -11.95
CA THR A 30 -19.06 -11.45 -12.49
C THR A 30 -18.22 -12.62 -12.98
N ASN A 31 -16.93 -12.40 -13.24
CA ASN A 31 -15.99 -13.42 -13.69
C ASN A 31 -14.57 -13.08 -13.23
N LEU A 32 -13.65 -14.03 -13.37
CA LEU A 32 -12.27 -13.87 -12.90
C LEU A 32 -11.54 -12.70 -13.56
N ALA A 33 -11.77 -12.45 -14.85
CA ALA A 33 -11.11 -11.35 -15.56
C ALA A 33 -11.58 -10.00 -15.04
N GLY A 34 -12.88 -9.82 -14.83
CA GLY A 34 -13.43 -8.58 -14.28
C GLY A 34 -13.05 -8.37 -12.80
N ILE A 35 -12.95 -9.44 -12.01
CA ILE A 35 -12.45 -9.37 -10.62
C ILE A 35 -11.00 -8.92 -10.62
N GLU A 36 -10.15 -9.50 -11.47
CA GLU A 36 -8.74 -9.12 -11.58
C GLU A 36 -8.59 -7.65 -11.99
N GLU A 37 -9.32 -7.22 -13.01
CA GLU A 37 -9.31 -5.82 -13.47
C GLU A 37 -9.73 -4.87 -12.35
N ALA A 38 -10.80 -5.20 -11.63
CA ALA A 38 -11.29 -4.40 -10.51
C ALA A 38 -10.24 -4.30 -9.38
N VAL A 39 -9.64 -5.43 -8.98
CA VAL A 39 -8.58 -5.46 -7.96
C VAL A 39 -7.39 -4.60 -8.41
N ARG A 40 -6.91 -4.79 -9.65
CA ARG A 40 -5.78 -4.02 -10.19
C ARG A 40 -6.08 -2.51 -10.18
N SER A 41 -7.26 -2.11 -10.64
CA SER A 41 -7.66 -0.71 -10.71
C SER A 41 -7.72 -0.07 -9.32
N GLN A 42 -8.36 -0.74 -8.35
CA GLN A 42 -8.45 -0.27 -6.97
C GLN A 42 -7.07 -0.14 -6.31
N MET A 43 -6.19 -1.14 -6.51
CA MET A 43 -4.82 -1.09 -6.00
C MET A 43 -4.01 0.05 -6.60
N GLN A 44 -4.09 0.26 -7.92
CA GLN A 44 -3.38 1.34 -8.61
C GLN A 44 -3.86 2.73 -8.17
N LYS A 45 -5.17 2.90 -8.00
CA LYS A 45 -5.77 4.20 -7.68
C LYS A 45 -5.60 4.59 -6.21
N HIS A 46 -5.70 3.64 -5.29
CA HIS A 46 -5.81 3.95 -3.85
C HIS A 46 -4.65 3.46 -2.99
N VAL A 47 -4.01 2.34 -3.34
CA VAL A 47 -3.06 1.67 -2.44
C VAL A 47 -1.61 1.93 -2.84
N MET A 48 -1.27 1.68 -4.10
CA MET A 48 0.09 1.82 -4.61
C MET A 48 0.67 3.22 -4.42
N PRO A 49 -0.07 4.33 -4.63
CA PRO A 49 0.45 5.68 -4.41
C PRO A 49 0.86 5.92 -2.95
N GLU A 50 0.02 5.52 -1.99
CA GLU A 50 0.29 5.71 -0.56
C GLU A 50 1.51 4.91 -0.10
N VAL A 51 1.63 3.66 -0.56
CA VAL A 51 2.82 2.82 -0.31
C VAL A 51 4.06 3.47 -0.92
N GLY A 52 3.97 3.93 -2.17
CA GLY A 52 5.07 4.62 -2.85
C GLY A 52 5.53 5.89 -2.12
N VAL A 53 4.59 6.73 -1.67
CA VAL A 53 4.86 7.94 -0.89
C VAL A 53 5.50 7.59 0.45
N PHE A 54 4.99 6.58 1.16
CA PHE A 54 5.58 6.14 2.43
C PHE A 54 7.05 5.73 2.25
N LEU A 55 7.35 4.91 1.23
CA LEU A 55 8.71 4.47 0.95
C LEU A 55 9.62 5.62 0.48
N SER A 56 9.11 6.54 -0.34
CA SER A 56 9.85 7.72 -0.79
C SER A 56 10.27 8.62 0.37
N LYS A 57 9.37 8.86 1.32
CA LYS A 57 9.68 9.64 2.55
C LYS A 57 10.75 8.96 3.39
N ARG A 58 10.73 7.64 3.51
CA ARG A 58 11.77 6.88 4.23
C ARG A 58 13.14 6.99 3.56
N LEU A 59 13.18 6.97 2.23
CA LEU A 59 14.41 7.16 1.47
C LEU A 59 14.99 8.57 1.67
N GLN A 60 14.15 9.61 1.66
CA GLN A 60 14.59 10.99 1.86
C GLN A 60 15.11 11.24 3.29
N GLY A 61 14.46 10.68 4.31
CA GLY A 61 14.95 10.76 5.69
C GLY A 61 16.33 10.13 5.88
N GLN A 62 16.58 8.99 5.24
CA GLN A 62 17.90 8.34 5.27
C GLN A 62 18.98 9.17 4.57
N ALA A 63 18.64 9.98 3.56
CA ALA A 63 19.58 10.84 2.85
C ALA A 63 19.93 12.14 3.62
N GLN A 64 19.10 12.57 4.57
CA GLN A 64 19.42 13.71 5.43
C GLN A 64 20.33 13.32 6.60
N ASP A 65 20.19 12.11 7.16
CA ASP A 65 21.05 11.61 8.22
C ASP A 65 22.51 11.35 7.77
N THR A 66 22.75 11.09 6.48
CA THR A 66 24.11 10.88 5.95
C THR A 66 24.91 12.17 5.74
N ASN A 67 24.24 13.32 5.67
CA ASN A 67 24.90 14.60 5.36
C ASN A 67 25.29 15.42 6.61
N ASP A 68 24.78 15.05 7.79
CA ASP A 68 25.15 15.69 9.08
C ASP A 68 26.43 15.09 9.68
N GLY A 69 26.87 13.91 9.20
CA GLY A 69 28.09 13.24 9.64
C GLY A 69 29.40 13.70 8.97
N SER A 70 29.36 14.61 7.98
CA SER A 70 30.54 15.03 7.20
C SER A 70 30.99 16.47 7.40
N LYS A 71 30.49 17.18 8.43
CA LYS A 71 30.98 18.54 8.79
C LYS A 71 31.91 18.61 10.00
N ALA A 72 32.39 17.47 10.49
CA ALA A 72 33.39 17.42 11.55
C ALA A 72 34.56 16.49 11.19
N SER A 73 35.47 16.97 10.34
CA SER A 73 36.91 16.61 10.30
C SER A 73 37.65 17.52 9.34
#